data_AF-A0A450T3V3-F1
#
_entry.id   AF-A0A450T3V3-F1
#
_cell.length_a   1.000
_cell.length_b   1.000
_cell.length_c   1.000
_cell.angle_alpha   90.00
_cell.angle_beta   90.00
_cell.angle_gamma   90.00
#
_symmetry.space_group_name_H-M   'P 1'
#
loop_
_entity.id
_entity.type
_entity.pdbx_description
1 polymer ?
#
loop_
_entity_poly.entity_id
_entity_poly.type
_entity_poly.pdbx_seq_one_letter_code
_entity_poly.pdbx_strand_id
1 'polypeptide(L)'
;MGKGKKALPSSSGGWSGLPGQVLDELREMPETRRYRVAYSGGADSHALLHVITRLGDADALGKVEVSAVHVNHRLQGNADQWAHHARRVCRDLGVACRVLVADAHPGPGESPEAAARRVRYGVIREILEADEVLLTAHHLDDQAETLLLQMIRGAGPHGLAAMPLFARFGMGWLGRPLLGISRDALRQYAGSQKLSWIEDGSNDDNRFDRNYLRNEIFPRLRERWPAVAETLGRVAAHQAGTATQLDRLAKQDLAALYGTGRNILSCEGLRRLSPERQRNVLYTWFRHLGLPAPNATHIQRILFDVIDAAPDRKPLVCWEGVEVRRYRDGLYAGNPLPVSDARSTIRWPLGKPLVLDHGRLEAYRVRGTGLRVASCPDSIVEVRFRQGKEQCRTTAGGCTHRLKKLFQEHGVPPWERDRNPLIFVAGQLAVVAGLWVCHPFEVSGDESGWVFRWIPD
;
A
#
# COMPACT_ATOMS: atom_id res chain seq x y z
N MET A 1 -28.59 -39.59 -15.93
CA MET A 1 -29.24 -38.28 -16.21
C MET A 1 -28.42 -37.21 -15.50
N GLY A 2 -27.42 -36.57 -16.09
CA GLY A 2 -27.48 -35.85 -17.36
C GLY A 2 -27.91 -34.39 -17.11
N LYS A 3 -27.12 -33.61 -16.36
CA LYS A 3 -27.21 -32.15 -16.36
C LYS A 3 -25.88 -31.61 -16.90
N GLY A 4 -25.87 -31.41 -18.21
CA GLY A 4 -24.76 -30.82 -18.93
C GLY A 4 -24.44 -29.43 -18.38
N LYS A 5 -23.14 -29.16 -18.20
CA LYS A 5 -22.61 -27.81 -18.08
C LYS A 5 -23.08 -27.03 -19.31
N LYS A 6 -23.97 -26.06 -19.13
CA LYS A 6 -24.21 -25.04 -20.15
C LYS A 6 -22.86 -24.35 -20.38
N ALA A 7 -22.34 -24.47 -21.59
CA ALA A 7 -21.28 -23.60 -22.07
C ALA A 7 -21.76 -22.15 -21.89
N LEU A 8 -20.95 -21.34 -21.23
CA LEU A 8 -21.12 -19.88 -21.24
C LEU A 8 -21.08 -19.42 -22.71
N PRO A 9 -22.03 -18.59 -23.16
CA PRO A 9 -21.95 -18.04 -24.51
C PRO A 9 -20.73 -17.12 -24.58
N SER A 10 -19.80 -17.43 -25.49
CA SER A 10 -18.68 -16.57 -25.86
C SER A 10 -19.23 -15.28 -26.47
N SER A 11 -19.47 -14.27 -25.64
CA SER A 11 -20.07 -13.00 -26.08
C SER A 11 -18.99 -11.98 -26.44
N SER A 12 -17.99 -12.38 -27.21
CA SER A 12 -16.95 -11.49 -27.73
C SER A 12 -17.45 -10.52 -28.82
N GLY A 13 -18.76 -10.27 -28.93
CA GLY A 13 -19.31 -9.23 -29.83
C GLY A 13 -18.87 -9.35 -31.30
N GLY A 14 -18.62 -10.58 -31.79
CA GLY A 14 -18.12 -10.82 -33.14
C GLY A 14 -16.59 -10.84 -33.29
N TRP A 15 -15.82 -10.53 -32.23
CA TRP A 15 -14.37 -10.63 -32.23
C TRP A 15 -13.89 -12.05 -31.93
N SER A 16 -12.90 -12.52 -32.68
CA SER A 16 -12.26 -13.83 -32.49
C SER A 16 -10.74 -13.69 -32.37
N GLY A 17 -10.05 -14.76 -31.96
CA GLY A 17 -8.61 -14.76 -31.77
C GLY A 17 -8.15 -13.78 -30.70
N LEU A 18 -6.98 -13.16 -30.91
CA LEU A 18 -6.33 -12.30 -29.92
C LEU A 18 -7.21 -11.10 -29.49
N PRO A 19 -7.86 -10.33 -30.39
CA PRO A 19 -8.73 -9.23 -29.97
C PRO A 19 -9.91 -9.66 -29.10
N GLY A 20 -10.54 -10.80 -29.41
CA GLY A 20 -11.65 -11.33 -28.62
C GLY A 20 -11.22 -11.70 -27.19
N GLN A 21 -10.07 -12.38 -27.07
CA GLN A 21 -9.48 -12.73 -25.76
C GLN A 21 -9.15 -11.48 -24.94
N VAL A 22 -8.53 -10.47 -25.55
CA VAL A 22 -8.20 -9.20 -24.88
C VAL A 22 -9.47 -8.48 -24.45
N LEU A 23 -10.51 -8.44 -25.28
CA LEU A 23 -11.79 -7.79 -24.94
C LEU A 23 -12.45 -8.45 -23.72
N ASP A 24 -12.42 -9.78 -23.63
CA ASP A 24 -12.97 -10.50 -22.48
C ASP A 24 -12.20 -10.17 -21.19
N GLU A 25 -10.86 -10.10 -21.24
CA GLU A 25 -10.04 -9.72 -20.09
C GLU A 25 -10.24 -8.26 -19.67
N LEU A 26 -10.46 -7.33 -20.62
CA LEU A 26 -10.75 -5.93 -20.31
C LEU A 26 -12.08 -5.75 -19.58
N ARG A 27 -13.08 -6.59 -19.85
CA ARG A 27 -14.40 -6.54 -19.20
C ARG A 27 -14.36 -6.90 -17.72
N GLU A 28 -13.36 -7.67 -17.31
CA GLU A 28 -13.11 -8.00 -15.91
C GLU A 28 -12.37 -6.86 -15.16
N MET A 29 -11.87 -5.85 -15.88
CA MET A 29 -11.19 -4.70 -15.29
C MET A 29 -12.17 -3.58 -14.90
N PRO A 30 -11.77 -2.66 -14.01
CA PRO A 30 -12.58 -1.50 -13.67
C PRO A 30 -12.92 -0.65 -14.90
N GLU A 31 -14.15 -0.10 -14.91
CA GLU A 31 -14.58 0.85 -15.93
C GLU A 31 -13.62 2.05 -16.00
N THR A 32 -13.39 2.55 -17.21
CA THR A 32 -12.41 3.61 -17.47
C THR A 32 -12.86 4.50 -18.61
N ARG A 33 -12.38 5.75 -18.62
CA ARG A 33 -12.53 6.65 -19.76
C ARG A 33 -11.36 6.60 -20.73
N ARG A 34 -10.20 6.08 -20.30
CA ARG A 34 -8.99 6.03 -21.10
C ARG A 34 -8.15 4.80 -20.81
N TYR A 35 -7.84 4.06 -21.87
CA TYR A 35 -6.75 3.09 -21.85
C TYR A 35 -5.44 3.73 -22.29
N ARG A 36 -4.40 3.55 -21.49
CA ARG A 36 -3.03 3.99 -21.79
C ARG A 36 -2.14 2.76 -21.92
N VAL A 37 -1.62 2.47 -23.10
CA VAL A 37 -0.74 1.30 -23.31
C VAL A 37 0.71 1.68 -23.00
N ALA A 38 1.35 0.95 -22.09
CA ALA A 38 2.78 1.03 -21.86
C ALA A 38 3.53 0.39 -23.05
N TYR A 39 4.03 1.23 -23.95
CA TYR A 39 4.60 0.83 -25.21
C TYR A 39 6.13 0.86 -25.18
N SER A 40 6.77 -0.30 -25.24
CA SER A 40 8.25 -0.41 -25.24
C SER A 40 8.85 -0.36 -26.64
N GLY A 41 8.08 -0.67 -27.69
CA GLY A 41 8.58 -0.84 -29.06
C GLY A 41 8.83 -2.29 -29.45
N GLY A 42 8.75 -3.22 -28.50
CA GLY A 42 8.85 -4.67 -28.76
C GLY A 42 7.54 -5.27 -29.26
N ALA A 43 7.64 -6.50 -29.80
CA ALA A 43 6.53 -7.24 -30.42
C ALA A 43 5.27 -7.30 -29.55
N ASP A 44 5.39 -7.66 -28.27
CA ASP A 44 4.25 -7.87 -27.37
C ASP A 44 3.51 -6.55 -27.11
N SER A 45 4.25 -5.46 -26.88
CA SER A 45 3.69 -4.13 -26.67
C SER A 45 3.03 -3.56 -27.94
N HIS A 46 3.55 -3.91 -29.11
CA HIS A 46 2.97 -3.54 -30.40
C HIS A 46 1.69 -4.32 -30.68
N ALA A 47 1.68 -5.64 -30.47
CA ALA A 47 0.48 -6.44 -30.55
C ALA A 47 -0.62 -5.91 -29.62
N LEU A 48 -0.29 -5.58 -28.37
CA LEU A 48 -1.23 -4.98 -27.43
C LEU A 48 -1.79 -3.64 -27.94
N LEU A 49 -0.92 -2.70 -28.31
CA LEU A 49 -1.36 -1.38 -28.80
C LEU A 49 -2.28 -1.51 -30.02
N HIS A 50 -1.89 -2.36 -30.98
CA HIS A 50 -2.68 -2.61 -32.17
C HIS A 50 -4.06 -3.20 -31.83
N VAL A 51 -4.14 -4.21 -30.95
CA VAL A 51 -5.41 -4.80 -30.53
C VAL A 51 -6.32 -3.77 -29.85
N ILE A 52 -5.81 -3.03 -28.87
CA ILE A 52 -6.61 -2.05 -28.12
C ILE A 52 -7.13 -0.95 -29.03
N THR A 53 -6.31 -0.48 -29.96
CA THR A 53 -6.71 0.52 -30.96
C THR A 53 -7.84 -0.02 -31.84
N ARG A 54 -7.69 -1.24 -32.39
CA ARG A 54 -8.73 -1.85 -33.24
C ARG A 54 -10.05 -2.09 -32.51
N LEU A 55 -10.01 -2.44 -31.23
CA LEU A 55 -11.20 -2.59 -30.41
C LEU A 55 -11.86 -1.22 -30.13
N GLY A 56 -11.06 -0.17 -29.93
CA GLY A 56 -11.52 1.21 -29.79
C GLY A 56 -12.20 1.74 -31.06
N ASP A 57 -11.55 1.60 -32.22
CA ASP A 57 -12.07 2.07 -33.52
C ASP A 57 -13.39 1.43 -33.92
N ALA A 58 -13.65 0.22 -33.41
CA ALA A 58 -14.88 -0.52 -33.66
C ALA A 58 -15.95 -0.34 -32.58
N ASP A 59 -15.78 0.66 -31.68
CA ASP A 59 -16.65 0.94 -30.54
C ASP A 59 -16.86 -0.25 -29.58
N ALA A 60 -16.02 -1.30 -29.65
CA ALA A 60 -16.14 -2.49 -28.81
C ALA A 60 -15.77 -2.21 -27.35
N LEU A 61 -15.01 -1.13 -27.10
CA LEU A 61 -14.65 -0.64 -25.78
C LEU A 61 -15.62 0.45 -25.27
N GLY A 62 -16.65 0.81 -26.06
CA GLY A 62 -17.48 1.99 -25.80
C GLY A 62 -16.72 3.30 -26.08
N LYS A 63 -17.22 4.41 -25.50
CA LYS A 63 -16.62 5.75 -25.66
C LYS A 63 -15.36 5.92 -24.80
N VAL A 64 -14.30 5.19 -25.13
CA VAL A 64 -13.03 5.17 -24.39
C VAL A 64 -11.91 5.70 -25.28
N GLU A 65 -11.08 6.59 -24.74
CA GLU A 65 -9.90 7.08 -25.45
C GLU A 65 -8.74 6.08 -25.34
N VAL A 66 -8.05 5.81 -26.44
CA VAL A 66 -6.85 4.97 -26.47
C VAL A 66 -5.62 5.84 -26.69
N SER A 67 -4.61 5.65 -25.85
CA SER A 67 -3.31 6.34 -25.96
C SER A 67 -2.16 5.41 -25.62
N ALA A 68 -0.94 5.81 -25.95
CA ALA A 68 0.28 5.12 -25.61
C ALA A 68 1.21 5.98 -24.75
N VAL A 69 1.97 5.33 -23.88
CA VAL A 69 3.09 5.93 -23.14
C VAL A 69 4.37 5.14 -23.37
N HIS A 70 5.43 5.82 -23.77
CA HIS A 70 6.77 5.26 -23.92
C HIS A 70 7.69 5.94 -22.91
N VAL A 71 8.59 5.18 -22.28
CA VAL A 71 9.59 5.73 -21.36
C VAL A 71 10.97 5.54 -21.97
N ASN A 72 11.62 6.65 -22.29
CA ASN A 72 13.01 6.70 -22.73
C ASN A 72 13.91 6.71 -21.48
N HIS A 73 14.62 5.60 -21.25
CA HIS A 73 15.48 5.39 -20.09
C HIS A 73 16.88 6.01 -20.23
N ARG A 74 17.26 6.53 -21.41
CA ARG A 74 18.60 7.06 -21.75
C ARG A 74 19.80 6.15 -21.44
N LEU A 75 19.56 4.90 -21.03
CA LEU A 75 20.59 3.92 -20.67
C LEU A 75 21.30 3.28 -21.87
N GLN A 76 20.68 3.29 -23.05
CA GLN A 76 21.21 2.68 -24.27
C GLN A 76 21.44 3.75 -25.34
N GLY A 77 22.50 3.61 -26.15
CA GLY A 77 22.80 4.53 -27.25
C GLY A 77 21.68 4.66 -28.31
N ASN A 78 20.73 3.72 -28.33
CA ASN A 78 19.64 3.68 -29.30
C ASN A 78 18.31 4.25 -28.77
N ALA A 79 18.28 4.80 -27.56
CA ALA A 79 17.02 5.13 -26.88
C ALA A 79 16.18 6.19 -27.62
N ASP A 80 16.82 7.13 -28.32
CA ASP A 80 16.11 8.12 -29.16
C ASP A 80 15.47 7.48 -30.39
N GLN A 81 16.11 6.48 -31.01
CA GLN A 81 15.54 5.75 -32.13
C GLN A 81 14.26 5.00 -31.70
N TRP A 82 14.22 4.49 -30.48
CA TRP A 82 13.06 3.79 -29.93
C TRP A 82 11.91 4.75 -29.67
N ALA A 83 12.20 5.95 -29.16
CA ALA A 83 11.21 7.01 -29.01
C ALA A 83 10.65 7.46 -30.38
N HIS A 84 11.49 7.57 -31.40
CA HIS A 84 11.04 7.85 -32.77
C HIS A 84 10.17 6.74 -33.35
N HIS A 85 10.55 5.48 -33.14
CA HIS A 85 9.74 4.32 -33.53
C HIS A 85 8.37 4.32 -32.86
N ALA A 86 8.32 4.57 -31.54
CA ALA A 86 7.06 4.63 -30.79
C ALA A 86 6.13 5.73 -31.32
N ARG A 87 6.66 6.94 -31.56
CA ARG A 87 5.87 8.04 -32.15
C ARG A 87 5.36 7.69 -33.54
N ARG A 88 6.19 7.07 -34.38
CA ARG A 88 5.81 6.64 -35.73
C ARG A 88 4.65 5.64 -35.67
N VAL A 89 4.81 4.56 -34.89
CA VAL A 89 3.78 3.52 -34.75
C VAL A 89 2.46 4.11 -34.24
N CYS A 90 2.51 4.96 -33.22
CA CYS A 90 1.29 5.58 -32.68
C CYS A 90 0.61 6.50 -33.70
N ARG A 91 1.38 7.28 -34.46
CA ARG A 91 0.83 8.11 -35.54
C ARG A 91 0.18 7.26 -36.63
N ASP A 92 0.81 6.17 -37.03
CA ASP A 92 0.30 5.27 -38.07
C ASP A 92 -0.99 4.55 -37.60
N LEU A 93 -1.14 4.34 -36.29
CA LEU A 93 -2.35 3.81 -35.65
C LEU A 93 -3.38 4.88 -35.26
N GLY A 94 -3.11 6.18 -35.49
CA GLY A 94 -4.03 7.26 -35.14
C GLY A 94 -4.20 7.52 -33.62
N VAL A 95 -3.25 7.08 -32.78
CA VAL A 95 -3.33 7.22 -31.32
C VAL A 95 -2.31 8.20 -30.75
N ALA A 96 -2.68 8.90 -29.67
CA ALA A 96 -1.78 9.83 -28.99
C ALA A 96 -0.62 9.08 -28.31
N CYS A 97 0.61 9.61 -28.42
CA CYS A 97 1.80 9.04 -27.80
C CYS A 97 2.48 10.04 -26.87
N ARG A 98 2.57 9.70 -25.57
CA ARG A 98 3.37 10.46 -24.62
C ARG A 98 4.72 9.79 -24.41
N VAL A 99 5.80 10.50 -24.73
CA VAL A 99 7.16 10.03 -24.44
C VAL A 99 7.63 10.69 -23.15
N LEU A 100 7.88 9.89 -22.12
CA LEU A 100 8.48 10.31 -20.87
C LEU A 100 9.99 10.05 -20.92
N VAL A 101 10.75 10.90 -20.24
CA VAL A 101 12.20 10.73 -20.07
C VAL A 101 12.44 10.43 -18.61
N ALA A 102 13.25 9.40 -18.34
CA ALA A 102 13.54 9.02 -16.96
C ALA A 102 14.98 8.49 -16.85
N ASP A 103 15.78 9.12 -15.99
CA ASP A 103 17.16 8.72 -15.77
C ASP A 103 17.21 7.59 -14.72
N ALA A 104 17.47 6.37 -15.17
CA ALA A 104 17.52 5.20 -14.30
C ALA A 104 18.92 5.01 -13.71
N HIS A 105 19.15 5.48 -12.49
CA HIS A 105 20.36 5.18 -11.73
C HIS A 105 20.04 4.14 -10.65
N PRO A 106 20.75 2.99 -10.61
CA PRO A 106 20.55 1.99 -9.56
C PRO A 106 20.99 2.53 -8.19
N GLY A 107 20.15 2.29 -7.18
CA GLY A 107 20.53 2.53 -5.79
C GLY A 107 21.50 1.45 -5.28
N PRO A 108 22.10 1.64 -4.08
CA PRO A 108 22.96 0.64 -3.46
C PRO A 108 22.25 -0.73 -3.32
N GLY A 109 22.81 -1.77 -3.93
CA GLY A 109 22.26 -3.13 -3.88
C GLY A 109 21.04 -3.40 -4.79
N GLU A 110 20.57 -2.39 -5.54
CA GLU A 110 19.48 -2.55 -6.52
C GLU A 110 20.04 -3.02 -7.86
N SER A 111 19.45 -4.06 -8.47
CA SER A 111 19.85 -4.45 -9.83
C SER A 111 19.46 -3.36 -10.83
N PRO A 112 20.24 -3.16 -11.91
CA PRO A 112 19.88 -2.20 -12.97
C PRO A 112 18.47 -2.41 -13.53
N GLU A 113 18.01 -3.67 -13.66
CA GLU A 113 16.66 -4.01 -14.10
C GLU A 113 15.59 -3.54 -13.09
N ALA A 114 15.82 -3.76 -11.79
CA ALA A 114 14.91 -3.31 -10.74
C ALA A 114 14.83 -1.77 -10.71
N ALA A 115 15.97 -1.09 -10.84
CA ALA A 115 16.04 0.37 -10.89
C ALA A 115 15.31 0.93 -12.12
N ALA A 116 15.56 0.38 -13.31
CA ALA A 116 14.88 0.78 -14.53
C ALA A 116 13.36 0.54 -14.42
N ARG A 117 12.94 -0.60 -13.88
CA ARG A 117 11.53 -0.90 -13.64
C ARG A 117 10.90 0.08 -12.65
N ARG A 118 11.56 0.37 -11.52
CA ARG A 118 11.09 1.34 -10.51
C ARG A 118 10.91 2.72 -11.11
N VAL A 119 11.92 3.22 -11.81
CA VAL A 119 11.89 4.54 -12.46
C VAL A 119 10.82 4.62 -13.54
N ARG A 120 10.71 3.58 -14.40
CA ARG A 120 9.66 3.47 -15.42
C ARG A 120 8.26 3.61 -14.83
N TYR A 121 7.98 2.83 -13.79
CA TYR A 121 6.67 2.88 -13.15
C TYR A 121 6.48 4.18 -12.35
N GLY A 122 7.55 4.76 -11.78
CA GLY A 122 7.48 6.05 -11.10
C GLY A 122 6.94 7.16 -12.00
N VAL A 123 7.60 7.39 -13.14
CA VAL A 123 7.19 8.48 -14.06
C VAL A 123 5.82 8.25 -14.70
N ILE A 124 5.44 7.00 -14.97
CA ILE A 124 4.09 6.70 -15.48
C ILE A 124 3.04 6.93 -14.40
N ARG A 125 3.35 6.60 -13.13
CA ARG A 125 2.42 6.76 -12.02
C ARG A 125 2.02 8.22 -11.80
N GLU A 126 2.95 9.14 -12.00
CA GLU A 126 2.73 10.59 -11.83
C GLU A 126 1.75 11.19 -12.84
N ILE A 127 1.62 10.56 -14.01
CA ILE A 127 0.77 11.08 -15.09
C ILE A 127 -0.57 10.34 -15.21
N LEU A 128 -0.80 9.31 -14.39
CA LEU A 128 -2.00 8.48 -14.49
C LEU A 128 -3.10 9.02 -13.58
N GLU A 129 -4.24 9.36 -14.17
CA GLU A 129 -5.41 9.90 -13.47
C GLU A 129 -6.33 8.78 -12.92
N ALA A 130 -7.32 9.16 -12.10
CA ALA A 130 -8.14 8.22 -11.35
C ALA A 130 -9.06 7.33 -12.21
N ASP A 131 -9.46 7.81 -13.38
CA ASP A 131 -10.32 7.14 -14.34
C ASP A 131 -9.56 6.54 -15.54
N GLU A 132 -8.23 6.40 -15.42
CA GLU A 132 -7.37 5.76 -16.43
C GLU A 132 -6.93 4.34 -16.03
N VAL A 133 -6.75 3.50 -17.05
CA VAL A 133 -6.12 2.17 -16.92
C VAL A 133 -4.86 2.12 -17.77
N LEU A 134 -3.71 1.95 -17.12
CA LEU A 134 -2.44 1.62 -17.75
C LEU A 134 -2.43 0.13 -18.14
N LEU A 135 -2.34 -0.19 -19.42
CA LEU A 135 -2.21 -1.56 -19.92
C LEU A 135 -0.76 -1.92 -20.18
N THR A 136 -0.32 -3.10 -19.74
CA THR A 136 1.02 -3.62 -20.03
C THR A 136 0.94 -4.97 -20.75
N ALA A 137 1.90 -5.21 -21.63
CA ALA A 137 1.96 -6.41 -22.45
C ALA A 137 2.61 -7.62 -21.75
N HIS A 138 2.38 -7.76 -20.43
CA HIS A 138 2.83 -8.97 -19.73
C HIS A 138 1.97 -10.15 -20.16
N HIS A 139 2.62 -11.25 -20.52
CA HIS A 139 1.98 -12.42 -21.11
C HIS A 139 2.13 -13.69 -20.25
N LEU A 140 1.65 -14.83 -20.75
CA LEU A 140 1.66 -16.11 -20.02
C LEU A 140 3.06 -16.56 -19.62
N ASP A 141 4.04 -16.47 -20.51
CA ASP A 141 5.42 -16.82 -20.18
C ASP A 141 5.99 -15.91 -19.07
N ASP A 142 5.64 -14.61 -19.06
CA ASP A 142 6.03 -13.71 -17.97
C ASP A 142 5.43 -14.13 -16.61
N GLN A 143 4.21 -14.68 -16.62
CA GLN A 143 3.61 -15.25 -15.41
C GLN A 143 4.37 -16.46 -14.91
N ALA A 144 4.70 -17.35 -15.83
CA ALA A 144 5.40 -18.57 -15.52
C ALA A 144 6.81 -18.26 -14.97
N GLU A 145 7.54 -17.32 -15.59
CA GLU A 145 8.80 -16.78 -15.06
C GLU A 145 8.63 -16.19 -13.66
N THR A 146 7.61 -15.35 -13.45
CA THR A 146 7.36 -14.69 -12.16
C THR A 146 7.05 -15.71 -11.06
N LEU A 147 6.22 -16.72 -11.36
CA LEU A 147 5.89 -17.80 -10.43
C LEU A 147 7.15 -18.57 -10.01
N LEU A 148 8.01 -18.95 -10.96
CA LEU A 148 9.24 -19.68 -10.65
C LEU A 148 10.20 -18.86 -9.78
N LEU A 149 10.38 -17.56 -10.09
CA LEU A 149 11.19 -16.68 -9.26
C LEU A 149 10.63 -16.57 -7.83
N GLN A 150 9.31 -16.47 -7.68
CA GLN A 150 8.67 -16.41 -6.36
C GLN A 150 8.80 -17.74 -5.61
N MET A 151 8.73 -18.87 -6.31
CA MET A 151 8.93 -20.20 -5.72
C MET A 151 10.36 -20.38 -5.21
N ILE A 152 11.37 -20.00 -6.00
CA ILE A 152 12.79 -20.05 -5.61
C ILE A 152 13.04 -19.18 -4.36
N ARG A 153 12.32 -18.07 -4.23
CA ARG A 153 12.39 -17.17 -3.06
C ARG A 153 11.60 -17.68 -1.84
N GLY A 154 10.96 -18.85 -1.92
CA GLY A 154 10.17 -19.43 -0.84
C GLY A 154 8.88 -18.66 -0.54
N ALA A 155 8.29 -18.02 -1.54
CA ALA A 155 7.07 -17.24 -1.36
C ALA A 155 5.85 -18.12 -0.99
N GLY A 156 4.98 -17.58 -0.14
CA GLY A 156 3.67 -18.16 0.17
C GLY A 156 2.61 -17.87 -0.91
N PRO A 157 1.33 -18.24 -0.67
CA PRO A 157 0.25 -18.13 -1.66
C PRO A 157 0.11 -16.75 -2.32
N HIS A 158 0.26 -15.65 -1.57
CA HIS A 158 0.22 -14.30 -2.13
C HIS A 158 1.35 -14.01 -3.13
N GLY A 159 2.56 -14.52 -2.90
CA GLY A 159 3.67 -14.34 -3.85
C GLY A 159 3.58 -15.33 -5.01
N LEU A 160 3.14 -16.56 -4.76
CA LEU A 160 2.90 -17.55 -5.81
C LEU A 160 1.68 -17.24 -6.69
N ALA A 161 0.81 -16.30 -6.28
CA ALA A 161 -0.21 -15.73 -7.14
C ALA A 161 0.38 -14.93 -8.33
N ALA A 162 1.70 -14.68 -8.31
CA ALA A 162 2.45 -13.98 -9.35
C ALA A 162 1.84 -12.60 -9.69
N MET A 163 1.52 -12.32 -10.95
CA MET A 163 0.94 -11.02 -11.32
C MET A 163 -0.60 -11.08 -11.35
N PRO A 164 -1.33 -10.12 -10.75
CA PRO A 164 -2.79 -10.05 -10.90
C PRO A 164 -3.18 -9.48 -12.27
N LEU A 165 -4.39 -9.80 -12.74
CA LEU A 165 -4.98 -9.26 -13.97
C LEU A 165 -4.99 -7.73 -13.97
N PHE A 166 -5.40 -7.13 -12.85
CA PHE A 166 -5.29 -5.70 -12.61
C PHE A 166 -4.97 -5.40 -11.14
N ALA A 167 -4.36 -4.24 -10.88
CA ALA A 167 -4.06 -3.76 -9.54
C ALA A 167 -4.12 -2.23 -9.49
N ARG A 168 -4.32 -1.67 -8.28
CA ARG A 168 -4.27 -0.22 -8.08
C ARG A 168 -2.88 0.30 -8.43
N PHE A 169 -2.80 1.42 -9.15
CA PHE A 169 -1.54 1.98 -9.59
C PHE A 169 -1.63 3.51 -9.70
N GLY A 170 -0.95 4.24 -8.82
CA GLY A 170 -1.14 5.69 -8.73
C GLY A 170 -2.59 6.00 -8.37
N MET A 171 -3.21 6.94 -9.09
CA MET A 171 -4.63 7.23 -8.94
C MET A 171 -5.53 6.26 -9.71
N GLY A 172 -5.04 5.72 -10.82
CA GLY A 172 -5.77 4.77 -11.65
C GLY A 172 -5.41 3.31 -11.40
N TRP A 173 -5.41 2.53 -12.48
CA TRP A 173 -5.21 1.08 -12.45
C TRP A 173 -4.12 0.62 -13.42
N LEU A 174 -3.47 -0.51 -13.10
CA LEU A 174 -2.55 -1.23 -13.97
C LEU A 174 -3.20 -2.55 -14.39
N GLY A 175 -3.53 -2.70 -15.67
CA GLY A 175 -4.09 -3.90 -16.29
C GLY A 175 -3.06 -4.70 -17.11
N ARG A 176 -3.30 -6.01 -17.21
CA ARG A 176 -2.45 -6.97 -17.95
C ARG A 176 -3.32 -7.94 -18.76
N PRO A 177 -3.95 -7.49 -19.85
CA PRO A 177 -4.94 -8.31 -20.57
C PRO A 177 -4.31 -9.49 -21.34
N LEU A 178 -2.97 -9.59 -21.42
CA LEU A 178 -2.29 -10.68 -22.13
C LEU A 178 -1.84 -11.83 -21.23
N LEU A 179 -2.12 -11.81 -19.92
CA LEU A 179 -1.57 -12.80 -18.98
C LEU A 179 -1.96 -14.26 -19.28
N GLY A 180 -3.09 -14.48 -19.94
CA GLY A 180 -3.54 -15.80 -20.38
C GLY A 180 -3.01 -16.23 -21.75
N ILE A 181 -2.21 -15.39 -22.43
CA ILE A 181 -1.87 -15.51 -23.85
C ILE A 181 -0.37 -15.81 -23.98
N SER A 182 0.00 -16.81 -24.77
CA SER A 182 1.40 -17.19 -24.95
C SER A 182 2.17 -16.20 -25.81
N ARG A 183 3.48 -16.10 -25.59
CA ARG A 183 4.38 -15.29 -26.44
C ARG A 183 4.29 -15.69 -27.91
N ASP A 184 4.15 -16.98 -28.21
CA ASP A 184 4.05 -17.48 -29.57
C ASP A 184 2.76 -17.02 -30.26
N ALA A 185 1.63 -17.00 -29.54
CA ALA A 185 0.37 -16.47 -30.07
C ALA A 185 0.48 -14.96 -30.38
N LEU A 186 1.17 -14.20 -29.53
CA LEU A 186 1.43 -12.77 -29.78
C LEU A 186 2.30 -12.55 -31.01
N ARG A 187 3.37 -13.35 -31.17
CA ARG A 187 4.23 -13.29 -32.35
C ARG A 187 3.51 -13.71 -33.63
N GLN A 188 2.68 -14.74 -33.57
CA GLN A 188 1.84 -15.16 -34.70
C GLN A 188 0.86 -14.05 -35.09
N TYR A 189 0.21 -13.42 -34.11
CA TYR A 189 -0.66 -12.27 -34.36
C TYR A 189 0.11 -11.12 -35.02
N ALA A 190 1.24 -10.71 -34.42
CA ALA A 190 2.06 -9.62 -34.95
C ALA A 190 2.51 -9.89 -36.39
N GLY A 191 2.93 -11.12 -36.70
CA GLY A 191 3.27 -11.54 -38.06
C GLY A 191 2.06 -11.50 -39.01
N SER A 192 0.89 -12.00 -38.58
CA SER A 192 -0.33 -11.98 -39.39
C SER A 192 -0.81 -10.56 -39.74
N GLN A 193 -0.58 -9.61 -38.84
CA GLN A 193 -0.89 -8.19 -39.03
C GLN A 193 0.28 -7.41 -39.65
N LYS A 194 1.40 -8.08 -39.99
CA LYS A 194 2.61 -7.48 -40.56
C LYS A 194 3.17 -6.32 -39.72
N LEU A 195 3.09 -6.43 -38.40
CA LEU A 195 3.62 -5.42 -37.49
C LEU A 195 5.15 -5.42 -37.55
N SER A 196 5.76 -4.24 -37.48
CA SER A 196 7.20 -4.07 -37.40
C SER A 196 7.58 -3.61 -35.99
N TRP A 197 8.49 -4.31 -35.32
CA TRP A 197 8.91 -4.02 -33.95
C TRP A 197 10.44 -3.95 -33.83
N ILE A 198 10.91 -3.46 -32.68
CA ILE A 198 12.33 -3.43 -32.32
C ILE A 198 12.67 -4.68 -31.51
N GLU A 199 13.82 -5.29 -31.79
CA GLU A 199 14.41 -6.32 -30.94
C GLU A 199 15.45 -5.68 -30.00
N ASP A 200 15.24 -5.89 -28.70
CA ASP A 200 16.13 -5.39 -27.66
C ASP A 200 17.20 -6.44 -27.34
N GLY A 201 18.46 -6.15 -27.69
CA GLY A 201 19.59 -7.04 -27.48
C GLY A 201 19.96 -7.28 -26.01
N SER A 202 19.41 -6.51 -25.06
CA SER A 202 19.59 -6.80 -23.63
C SER A 202 18.82 -8.04 -23.15
N ASN A 203 17.86 -8.54 -23.95
CA ASN A 203 17.13 -9.78 -23.65
C ASN A 203 18.03 -11.03 -23.66
N ASP A 204 19.20 -10.95 -24.28
CA ASP A 204 20.16 -12.06 -24.38
C ASP A 204 21.15 -12.09 -23.20
N ASP A 205 21.09 -11.11 -22.30
CA ASP A 205 22.01 -11.01 -21.16
C ASP A 205 21.58 -11.92 -19.99
N ASN A 206 22.12 -13.13 -19.95
CA ASN A 206 21.83 -14.13 -18.92
C ASN A 206 22.39 -13.81 -17.52
N ARG A 207 23.03 -12.65 -17.30
CA ARG A 207 23.42 -12.22 -15.94
C ARG A 207 22.21 -11.90 -15.06
N PHE A 208 21.05 -11.61 -15.66
CA PHE A 208 19.81 -11.35 -14.95
C PHE A 208 18.99 -12.63 -14.81
N ASP A 209 18.54 -12.94 -13.58
CA ASP A 209 17.79 -14.17 -13.27
C ASP A 209 16.61 -14.42 -14.23
N ARG A 210 15.91 -13.35 -14.62
CA ARG A 210 14.75 -13.43 -15.51
C ARG A 210 15.15 -13.86 -16.93
N ASN A 211 16.22 -13.27 -17.46
CA ASN A 211 16.75 -13.65 -18.77
C ASN A 211 17.28 -15.08 -18.74
N TYR A 212 18.01 -15.46 -17.68
CA TYR A 212 18.48 -16.83 -17.51
C TYR A 212 17.33 -17.85 -17.50
N LEU A 213 16.24 -17.57 -16.75
CA LEU A 213 15.05 -18.42 -16.78
C LEU A 213 14.47 -18.54 -18.20
N ARG A 214 14.33 -17.43 -18.91
CA ARG A 214 13.77 -17.37 -20.26
C ARG A 214 14.62 -18.09 -21.30
N ASN A 215 15.93 -17.93 -21.25
CA ASN A 215 16.87 -18.36 -22.28
C ASN A 215 17.42 -19.77 -22.04
N GLU A 216 17.61 -20.18 -20.78
CA GLU A 216 18.24 -21.47 -20.44
C GLU A 216 17.25 -22.49 -19.87
N ILE A 217 16.33 -22.06 -18.99
CA ILE A 217 15.50 -22.98 -18.23
C ILE A 217 14.19 -23.31 -18.95
N PHE A 218 13.45 -22.28 -19.39
CA PHE A 218 12.17 -22.46 -20.06
C PHE A 218 12.24 -23.29 -21.34
N PRO A 219 13.26 -23.16 -22.22
CA PRO A 219 13.35 -23.98 -23.42
C PRO A 219 13.44 -25.48 -23.08
N ARG A 220 14.25 -25.85 -22.08
CA ARG A 220 14.37 -27.24 -21.62
C ARG A 220 13.08 -27.76 -20.99
N LEU A 221 12.39 -26.93 -20.21
CA LEU A 221 11.08 -27.28 -19.66
C LEU A 221 10.05 -27.49 -20.78
N ARG A 222 10.02 -26.60 -21.79
CA ARG A 222 9.07 -26.66 -22.90
C ARG A 222 9.33 -27.86 -23.81
N GLU A 223 10.59 -28.24 -24.01
CA GLU A 223 10.97 -29.44 -24.76
C GLU A 223 10.35 -30.70 -24.13
N ARG A 224 10.41 -30.82 -22.80
CA ARG A 224 9.82 -31.97 -22.09
C ARG A 224 8.32 -31.85 -21.88
N TRP A 225 7.84 -30.63 -21.61
CA TRP A 225 6.44 -30.32 -21.30
C TRP A 225 5.99 -29.10 -22.13
N PRO A 226 5.45 -29.33 -23.33
CA PRO A 226 5.07 -28.24 -24.24
C PRO A 226 4.09 -27.22 -23.62
N ALA A 227 3.20 -27.67 -22.74
CA ALA A 227 2.21 -26.84 -22.06
C ALA A 227 2.66 -26.33 -20.66
N VAL A 228 3.97 -26.18 -20.44
CA VAL A 228 4.50 -25.80 -19.12
C VAL A 228 4.07 -24.40 -18.70
N ALA A 229 4.05 -23.45 -19.64
CA ALA A 229 3.66 -22.06 -19.35
C ALA A 229 2.19 -21.98 -18.93
N GLU A 230 1.27 -22.67 -19.64
CA GLU A 230 -0.15 -22.76 -19.28
C GLU A 230 -0.34 -23.44 -17.92
N THR A 231 0.44 -24.48 -17.65
CA THR A 231 0.37 -25.22 -16.39
C THR A 231 0.81 -24.36 -15.22
N LEU A 232 1.93 -23.65 -15.36
CA LEU A 232 2.41 -22.69 -14.36
C LEU A 232 1.44 -21.52 -14.18
N GLY A 233 0.87 -21.00 -15.27
CA GLY A 233 -0.18 -19.98 -15.21
C GLY A 233 -1.41 -20.44 -14.41
N ARG A 234 -1.88 -21.69 -14.60
CA ARG A 234 -2.96 -22.27 -13.79
C ARG A 234 -2.57 -22.41 -12.32
N VAL A 235 -1.33 -22.79 -12.01
CA VAL A 235 -0.84 -22.82 -10.62
C VAL A 235 -0.91 -21.44 -9.99
N ALA A 236 -0.45 -20.39 -10.69
CA ALA A 236 -0.56 -19.02 -10.20
C ALA A 236 -2.02 -18.61 -9.94
N ALA A 237 -2.95 -18.96 -10.84
CA ALA A 237 -4.38 -18.70 -10.66
C ALA A 237 -4.97 -19.42 -9.44
N HIS A 238 -4.59 -20.68 -9.19
CA HIS A 238 -4.99 -21.41 -7.98
C HIS A 238 -4.45 -20.74 -6.71
N GLN A 239 -3.20 -20.26 -6.73
CA GLN A 239 -2.61 -19.55 -5.61
C GLN A 239 -3.25 -18.18 -5.37
N ALA A 240 -3.66 -17.47 -6.43
CA ALA A 240 -4.46 -16.25 -6.32
C ALA A 240 -5.82 -16.50 -5.65
N GLY A 241 -6.49 -17.60 -6.01
CA GLY A 241 -7.71 -18.05 -5.34
C GLY A 241 -7.49 -18.31 -3.85
N THR A 242 -6.41 -19.04 -3.50
CA THR A 242 -6.02 -19.31 -2.11
C THR A 242 -5.72 -18.02 -1.34
N ALA A 243 -4.92 -17.12 -1.90
CA ALA A 243 -4.61 -15.82 -1.30
C ALA A 243 -5.87 -14.99 -1.02
N THR A 244 -6.85 -15.02 -1.93
CA THR A 244 -8.14 -14.35 -1.75
C THR A 244 -8.93 -14.92 -0.57
N GLN A 245 -8.91 -16.26 -0.38
CA GLN A 245 -9.56 -16.91 0.76
C GLN A 245 -8.85 -16.53 2.08
N LEU A 246 -7.52 -16.52 2.08
CA LEU A 246 -6.72 -16.09 3.23
C LEU A 246 -6.99 -14.64 3.60
N ASP A 247 -7.07 -13.74 2.61
CA ASP A 247 -7.41 -12.33 2.83
C ASP A 247 -8.82 -12.17 3.42
N ARG A 248 -9.79 -12.97 2.97
CA ARG A 248 -11.15 -12.95 3.52
C ARG A 248 -11.17 -13.43 4.97
N LEU A 249 -10.50 -14.54 5.26
CA LEU A 249 -10.39 -15.07 6.62
C LEU A 249 -9.68 -14.08 7.56
N ALA A 250 -8.57 -13.49 7.12
CA ALA A 250 -7.86 -12.49 7.89
C ALA A 250 -8.72 -11.26 8.20
N LYS A 251 -9.55 -10.79 7.26
CA LYS A 251 -10.49 -9.69 7.49
C LYS A 251 -11.55 -10.03 8.54
N GLN A 252 -12.08 -11.25 8.53
CA GLN A 252 -13.02 -11.72 9.55
C GLN A 252 -12.36 -11.77 10.93
N ASP A 253 -11.15 -12.32 10.99
CA ASP A 253 -10.37 -12.42 12.21
C ASP A 253 -10.02 -11.02 12.75
N LEU A 254 -9.58 -10.10 11.89
CA LEU A 254 -9.29 -8.72 12.26
C LEU A 254 -10.52 -8.02 12.85
N ALA A 255 -11.68 -8.18 12.23
CA ALA A 255 -12.92 -7.59 12.74
C ALA A 255 -13.27 -8.09 14.16
N ALA A 256 -12.96 -9.36 14.46
CA ALA A 256 -13.17 -9.93 15.79
C ALA A 256 -12.07 -9.55 16.81
N LEU A 257 -10.90 -9.10 16.34
CA LEU A 257 -9.73 -8.78 17.16
C LEU A 257 -9.59 -7.31 17.51
N TYR A 258 -10.22 -6.39 16.76
CA TYR A 258 -10.15 -4.98 17.09
C TYR A 258 -10.79 -4.71 18.45
N GLY A 259 -9.98 -4.17 19.37
CA GLY A 259 -10.37 -3.87 20.75
C GLY A 259 -10.97 -2.47 20.92
N THR A 260 -10.66 -1.83 22.06
CA THR A 260 -11.22 -0.53 22.49
C THR A 260 -10.75 0.68 21.68
N GLY A 261 -9.96 0.50 20.62
CA GLY A 261 -9.48 1.59 19.77
C GLY A 261 -9.30 1.18 18.33
N ARG A 262 -9.30 2.18 17.43
CA ARG A 262 -9.11 1.95 16.00
C ARG A 262 -7.72 1.37 15.76
N ASN A 263 -7.68 0.31 14.96
CA ASN A 263 -6.45 -0.37 14.54
C ASN A 263 -5.60 -1.02 15.65
N ILE A 264 -6.13 -1.19 16.88
CA ILE A 264 -5.45 -1.89 17.98
C ILE A 264 -5.99 -3.31 18.09
N LEU A 265 -5.11 -4.31 18.01
CA LEU A 265 -5.51 -5.72 18.12
C LEU A 265 -5.46 -6.22 19.56
N SER A 266 -6.39 -7.09 19.94
CA SER A 266 -6.35 -7.85 21.20
C SER A 266 -5.26 -8.93 21.15
N CYS A 267 -4.29 -8.86 22.07
CA CYS A 267 -3.26 -9.89 22.26
C CYS A 267 -3.88 -11.22 22.69
N GLU A 268 -4.84 -11.20 23.63
CA GLU A 268 -5.56 -12.39 24.08
C GLU A 268 -6.35 -13.03 22.93
N GLY A 269 -7.06 -12.22 22.14
CA GLY A 269 -7.76 -12.68 20.94
C GLY A 269 -6.80 -13.34 19.95
N LEU A 270 -5.64 -12.73 19.70
CA LEU A 270 -4.61 -13.30 18.84
C LEU A 270 -4.12 -14.66 19.37
N ARG A 271 -3.89 -14.81 20.68
CA ARG A 271 -3.46 -16.10 21.28
C ARG A 271 -4.47 -17.23 21.07
N ARG A 272 -5.76 -16.92 20.92
CA ARG A 272 -6.83 -17.92 20.69
C ARG A 272 -6.86 -18.42 19.24
N LEU A 273 -6.22 -17.72 18.32
CA LEU A 273 -6.09 -18.15 16.92
C LEU A 273 -4.99 -19.20 16.77
N SER A 274 -5.11 -20.08 15.77
CA SER A 274 -4.01 -20.98 15.41
C SER A 274 -2.79 -20.19 14.90
N PRO A 275 -1.57 -20.75 14.97
CA PRO A 275 -0.36 -20.06 14.51
C PRO A 275 -0.44 -19.54 13.06
N GLU A 276 -1.13 -20.26 12.18
CA GLU A 276 -1.33 -19.87 10.77
C GLU A 276 -2.25 -18.65 10.66
N ARG A 277 -3.33 -18.64 11.44
CA ARG A 277 -4.28 -17.51 11.49
C ARG A 277 -3.65 -16.29 12.13
N GLN A 278 -2.87 -16.44 13.19
CA GLN A 278 -2.08 -15.36 13.79
C GLN A 278 -1.18 -14.68 12.75
N ARG A 279 -0.41 -15.47 11.99
CA ARG A 279 0.45 -14.95 10.91
C ARG A 279 -0.38 -14.21 9.86
N ASN A 280 -1.43 -14.85 9.34
CA ASN A 280 -2.28 -14.31 8.28
C ASN A 280 -2.93 -12.96 8.67
N VAL A 281 -3.43 -12.88 9.91
CA VAL A 281 -3.98 -11.66 10.51
C VAL A 281 -2.94 -10.57 10.62
N LEU A 282 -1.75 -10.87 11.18
CA LEU A 282 -0.70 -9.89 11.34
C LEU A 282 -0.25 -9.33 9.98
N TYR A 283 0.02 -10.18 8.98
CA TYR A 283 0.34 -9.72 7.62
C TYR A 283 -0.74 -8.78 7.05
N THR A 284 -2.01 -9.14 7.21
CA THR A 284 -3.13 -8.32 6.73
C THR A 284 -3.27 -7.02 7.50
N TRP A 285 -2.99 -7.03 8.81
CA TRP A 285 -3.03 -5.84 9.66
C TRP A 285 -1.96 -4.81 9.28
N PHE A 286 -0.71 -5.22 9.08
CA PHE A 286 0.35 -4.31 8.61
C PHE A 286 0.01 -3.71 7.25
N ARG A 287 -0.53 -4.51 6.32
CA ARG A 287 -1.01 -4.03 5.02
C ARG A 287 -2.17 -3.03 5.17
N HIS A 288 -3.11 -3.27 6.09
CA HIS A 288 -4.22 -2.36 6.38
C HIS A 288 -3.74 -1.02 6.97
N LEU A 289 -2.71 -1.07 7.82
CA LEU A 289 -2.07 0.11 8.40
C LEU A 289 -1.19 0.89 7.40
N GLY A 290 -0.92 0.34 6.22
CA GLY A 290 0.01 0.95 5.26
C GLY A 290 1.47 0.89 5.69
N LEU A 291 1.81 0.01 6.64
CA LEU A 291 3.16 -0.16 7.17
C LEU A 291 3.97 -1.17 6.34
N PRO A 292 5.32 -1.06 6.31
CA PRO A 292 6.19 -2.09 5.76
C PRO A 292 5.84 -3.49 6.26
N ALA A 293 5.69 -4.44 5.33
CA ALA A 293 5.28 -5.80 5.66
C ALA A 293 6.33 -6.51 6.54
N PRO A 294 5.92 -7.24 7.59
CA PRO A 294 6.84 -8.03 8.40
C PRO A 294 7.37 -9.23 7.59
N ASN A 295 8.57 -9.72 7.90
CA ASN A 295 9.02 -11.04 7.42
C ASN A 295 8.70 -12.13 8.47
N ALA A 296 9.03 -13.39 8.17
CA ALA A 296 8.79 -14.50 9.10
C ALA A 296 9.44 -14.30 10.48
N THR A 297 10.65 -13.75 10.52
CA THR A 297 11.36 -13.43 11.78
C THR A 297 10.66 -12.33 12.56
N HIS A 298 10.21 -11.27 11.90
CA HIS A 298 9.44 -10.19 12.54
C HIS A 298 8.14 -10.74 13.16
N ILE A 299 7.40 -11.58 12.42
CA ILE A 299 6.20 -12.20 12.95
C ILE A 299 6.50 -13.05 14.18
N GLN A 300 7.52 -13.91 14.13
CA GLN A 300 7.91 -14.72 15.29
C GLN A 300 8.24 -13.84 16.50
N ARG A 301 9.02 -12.76 16.31
CA ARG A 301 9.34 -11.82 17.38
C ARG A 301 8.10 -11.12 17.94
N ILE A 302 7.13 -10.74 17.10
CA ILE A 302 5.88 -10.15 17.60
C ILE A 302 5.13 -11.17 18.48
N LEU A 303 5.04 -12.43 18.06
CA LEU A 303 4.35 -13.46 18.83
C LEU A 303 5.06 -13.72 20.18
N PHE A 304 6.37 -13.97 20.16
CA PHE A 304 7.12 -14.38 21.36
C PHE A 304 7.58 -13.19 22.23
N ASP A 305 8.18 -12.17 21.63
CA ASP A 305 8.80 -11.07 22.37
C ASP A 305 7.78 -10.01 22.80
N VAL A 306 6.58 -9.97 22.19
CA VAL A 306 5.56 -8.94 22.45
C VAL A 306 4.28 -9.51 23.04
N ILE A 307 3.65 -10.47 22.35
CA ILE A 307 2.37 -11.04 22.80
C ILE A 307 2.55 -11.94 24.03
N ASP A 308 3.64 -12.70 24.10
CA ASP A 308 3.92 -13.62 25.21
C ASP A 308 4.85 -13.02 26.29
N ALA A 309 5.29 -11.78 26.10
CA ALA A 309 6.05 -11.06 27.13
C ALA A 309 5.26 -10.94 28.45
N ALA A 310 6.00 -11.03 29.56
CA ALA A 310 5.44 -10.81 30.88
C ALA A 310 4.80 -9.41 31.01
N PRO A 311 3.68 -9.25 31.76
CA PRO A 311 2.89 -8.01 31.79
C PRO A 311 3.65 -6.76 32.26
N ASP A 312 4.74 -6.93 32.98
CA ASP A 312 5.60 -5.87 33.53
C ASP A 312 6.67 -5.37 32.55
N ARG A 313 6.90 -6.12 31.45
CA ARG A 313 7.83 -5.70 30.40
C ARG A 313 7.20 -4.65 29.50
N LYS A 314 8.06 -3.83 28.87
CA LYS A 314 7.69 -2.90 27.79
C LYS A 314 8.19 -3.46 26.47
N PRO A 315 7.58 -4.53 25.95
CA PRO A 315 8.10 -5.18 24.76
C PRO A 315 8.03 -4.25 23.54
N LEU A 316 9.10 -4.24 22.77
CA LEU A 316 9.26 -3.46 21.55
C LEU A 316 9.95 -4.33 20.51
N VAL A 317 9.29 -4.53 19.38
CA VAL A 317 9.91 -5.06 18.17
C VAL A 317 9.92 -3.94 17.14
N CYS A 318 11.07 -3.69 16.52
CA CYS A 318 11.21 -2.66 15.50
C CYS A 318 12.02 -3.18 14.31
N TRP A 319 11.73 -2.60 13.16
CA TRP A 319 12.52 -2.66 11.94
C TRP A 319 12.34 -1.34 11.19
N GLU A 320 12.96 -1.22 10.02
CA GLU A 320 12.91 0.02 9.23
C GLU A 320 11.46 0.48 9.00
N GLY A 321 11.16 1.69 9.50
CA GLY A 321 9.85 2.32 9.38
C GLY A 321 8.74 1.73 10.26
N VAL A 322 9.00 0.78 11.15
CA VAL A 322 7.95 0.15 11.98
C VAL A 322 8.39 -0.10 13.42
N GLU A 323 7.48 0.20 14.34
CA GLU A 323 7.51 -0.25 15.73
C GLU A 323 6.24 -1.00 16.11
N VAL A 324 6.40 -2.07 16.87
CA VAL A 324 5.32 -2.88 17.43
C VAL A 324 5.48 -2.94 18.94
N ARG A 325 4.42 -2.56 19.66
CA ARG A 325 4.42 -2.40 21.11
C ARG A 325 3.18 -3.06 21.70
N ARG A 326 3.26 -3.46 22.97
CA ARG A 326 2.11 -3.93 23.74
C ARG A 326 1.85 -3.05 24.94
N TYR A 327 0.58 -2.76 25.18
CA TYR A 327 0.13 -2.16 26.42
C TYR A 327 -1.20 -2.77 26.86
N ARG A 328 -1.23 -3.36 28.06
CA ARG A 328 -2.33 -4.21 28.54
C ARG A 328 -2.58 -5.34 27.54
N ASP A 329 -3.81 -5.45 27.04
CA ASP A 329 -4.18 -6.39 25.98
C ASP A 329 -4.07 -5.81 24.56
N GLY A 330 -3.71 -4.53 24.41
CA GLY A 330 -3.58 -3.91 23.10
C GLY A 330 -2.21 -4.16 22.46
N LEU A 331 -2.21 -4.65 21.22
CA LEU A 331 -1.08 -4.65 20.30
C LEU A 331 -1.16 -3.43 19.39
N TYR A 332 -0.09 -2.64 19.38
CA TYR A 332 0.04 -1.39 18.65
C TYR A 332 1.13 -1.54 17.58
N ALA A 333 0.88 -1.03 16.39
CA ALA A 333 1.89 -0.91 15.34
C ALA A 333 1.80 0.46 14.69
N GLY A 334 2.95 1.05 14.40
CA GLY A 334 3.05 2.38 13.78
C GLY A 334 4.47 2.70 13.34
N ASN A 335 4.66 3.91 12.82
CA ASN A 335 6.00 4.41 12.53
C ASN A 335 6.78 4.65 13.84
N PRO A 336 8.12 4.58 13.81
CA PRO A 336 8.94 4.98 14.94
C PRO A 336 8.60 6.38 15.40
N LEU A 337 8.36 6.53 16.69
CA LEU A 337 7.93 7.80 17.25
C LEU A 337 9.12 8.79 17.31
N PRO A 338 8.98 10.03 16.80
CA PRO A 338 10.09 11.00 16.74
C PRO A 338 10.57 11.38 18.14
N VAL A 339 11.84 11.75 18.33
CA VAL A 339 12.34 12.14 19.66
C VAL A 339 11.60 13.41 20.13
N SER A 340 10.96 13.35 21.30
CA SER A 340 10.29 14.51 21.90
C SER A 340 11.25 15.24 22.84
N ASP A 341 11.39 16.56 22.69
CA ASP A 341 12.05 17.37 23.72
C ASP A 341 11.12 17.58 24.91
N ALA A 342 11.24 16.69 25.90
CA ALA A 342 10.43 16.73 27.10
C ALA A 342 10.58 18.05 27.88
N ARG A 343 11.71 18.77 27.74
CA ARG A 343 12.03 19.98 28.55
C ARG A 343 11.51 21.28 27.94
N SER A 344 11.00 21.23 26.71
CA SER A 344 10.44 22.39 26.04
C SER A 344 9.26 22.98 26.84
N THR A 345 9.24 24.31 26.93
CA THR A 345 8.11 25.08 27.47
C THR A 345 7.70 26.09 26.44
N ILE A 346 6.45 26.00 25.98
CA ILE A 346 5.93 26.80 24.87
C ILE A 346 4.85 27.72 25.40
N ARG A 347 5.00 29.03 25.22
CA ARG A 347 3.94 30.00 25.52
C ARG A 347 2.96 30.01 24.34
N TRP A 348 1.72 29.65 24.60
CA TRP A 348 0.71 29.48 23.56
C TRP A 348 -0.48 30.43 23.75
N PRO A 349 -0.69 31.38 22.83
CA PRO A 349 -1.93 32.16 22.79
C PRO A 349 -3.10 31.31 22.30
N LEU A 350 -4.10 31.13 23.16
CA LEU A 350 -5.32 30.39 22.87
C LEU A 350 -6.10 31.05 21.72
N GLY A 351 -6.70 30.23 20.86
CA GLY A 351 -7.47 30.68 19.69
C GLY A 351 -6.75 30.52 18.35
N LYS A 352 -5.45 30.19 18.34
CA LYS A 352 -4.75 29.67 17.16
C LYS A 352 -4.26 28.24 17.43
N PRO A 353 -4.30 27.33 16.46
CA PRO A 353 -3.70 26.00 16.63
C PRO A 353 -2.20 26.11 16.93
N LEU A 354 -1.71 25.31 17.90
CA LEU A 354 -0.29 25.12 18.13
C LEU A 354 0.16 23.86 17.39
N VAL A 355 1.10 24.00 16.47
CA VAL A 355 1.73 22.88 15.75
C VAL A 355 2.98 22.45 16.50
N LEU A 356 3.10 21.15 16.77
CA LEU A 356 4.25 20.49 17.38
C LEU A 356 4.82 19.46 16.39
N ASP A 357 6.01 18.94 16.66
CA ASP A 357 6.69 17.97 15.78
C ASP A 357 5.97 16.60 15.66
N HIS A 358 4.98 16.36 16.51
CA HIS A 358 4.27 15.08 16.62
C HIS A 358 2.75 15.24 16.76
N GLY A 359 2.21 16.36 16.29
CA GLY A 359 0.79 16.63 16.24
C GLY A 359 0.44 18.10 16.43
N ARG A 360 -0.87 18.39 16.51
CA ARG A 360 -1.38 19.75 16.75
C ARG A 360 -2.36 19.83 17.90
N LEU A 361 -2.32 20.96 18.60
CA LEU A 361 -3.19 21.28 19.71
C LEU A 361 -4.14 22.43 19.31
N GLU A 362 -5.43 22.21 19.50
CA GLU A 362 -6.48 23.18 19.20
C GLU A 362 -7.23 23.53 20.49
N ALA A 363 -7.59 24.80 20.66
CA ALA A 363 -8.39 25.28 21.78
C ALA A 363 -9.64 25.99 21.27
N TYR A 364 -10.80 25.61 21.79
CA TYR A 364 -12.10 26.20 21.44
C TYR A 364 -12.90 26.53 22.70
N ARG A 365 -13.71 27.58 22.61
CA ARG A 365 -14.57 28.02 23.73
C ARG A 365 -15.89 27.26 23.72
N VAL A 366 -16.27 26.74 24.88
CA VAL A 366 -17.54 26.06 25.12
C VAL A 366 -18.08 26.51 26.47
N ARG A 367 -19.40 26.48 26.68
CA ARG A 367 -19.99 26.71 28.02
C ARG A 367 -20.15 25.41 28.79
N GLY A 368 -19.99 25.47 30.11
CA GLY A 368 -20.26 24.36 31.02
C GLY A 368 -19.23 23.22 31.01
N THR A 369 -18.14 23.32 30.25
CA THR A 369 -17.01 22.38 30.35
C THR A 369 -15.66 23.03 30.02
N GLY A 370 -14.56 22.36 30.39
CA GLY A 370 -13.20 22.78 30.08
C GLY A 370 -12.53 23.62 31.17
N LEU A 371 -11.39 24.22 30.80
CA LEU A 371 -10.62 25.15 31.63
C LEU A 371 -11.35 26.48 31.74
N ARG A 372 -11.74 26.90 32.95
CA ARG A 372 -12.41 28.18 33.20
C ARG A 372 -11.66 29.34 32.56
N VAL A 373 -12.34 30.13 31.72
CA VAL A 373 -11.73 31.28 31.03
C VAL A 373 -11.15 32.31 32.01
N ALA A 374 -11.82 32.53 33.14
CA ALA A 374 -11.36 33.45 34.18
C ALA A 374 -10.00 33.05 34.80
N SER A 375 -9.63 31.77 34.73
CA SER A 375 -8.31 31.30 35.17
C SER A 375 -7.18 31.66 34.19
N CYS A 376 -7.52 32.11 32.97
CA CYS A 376 -6.57 32.48 31.92
C CYS A 376 -6.97 33.84 31.28
N PRO A 377 -6.82 34.96 32.00
CA PRO A 377 -7.32 36.27 31.58
C PRO A 377 -6.67 36.77 30.29
N ASP A 378 -5.36 36.56 30.12
CA ASP A 378 -4.63 36.95 28.91
C ASP A 378 -4.81 35.98 27.75
N SER A 379 -5.57 34.89 27.95
CA SER A 379 -5.70 33.78 26.98
C SER A 379 -4.34 33.22 26.53
N ILE A 380 -3.29 33.29 27.36
CA ILE A 380 -1.98 32.70 27.11
C ILE A 380 -1.72 31.63 28.17
N VAL A 381 -1.38 30.42 27.71
CA VAL A 381 -1.03 29.29 28.59
C VAL A 381 0.37 28.78 28.27
N GLU A 382 0.93 27.99 29.17
CA GLU A 382 2.18 27.29 28.91
C GLU A 382 1.90 25.82 28.56
N VAL A 383 2.42 25.36 27.44
CA VAL A 383 2.40 23.95 27.06
C VAL A 383 3.75 23.34 27.41
N ARG A 384 3.72 22.28 28.20
CA ARG A 384 4.91 21.53 28.64
C ARG A 384 4.67 20.03 28.45
N PHE A 385 5.72 19.23 28.65
CA PHE A 385 5.64 17.77 28.62
C PHE A 385 6.05 17.16 29.96
N ARG A 386 5.69 15.90 30.14
CA ARG A 386 5.86 15.19 31.40
C ARG A 386 7.34 15.03 31.77
N GLN A 387 7.73 15.54 32.93
CA GLN A 387 9.03 15.31 33.59
C GLN A 387 8.94 14.27 34.71
N GLY A 388 7.73 13.83 35.06
CA GLY A 388 7.46 12.72 35.97
C GLY A 388 7.20 13.12 37.42
N LYS A 389 7.27 14.42 37.74
CA LYS A 389 6.97 14.99 39.06
C LYS A 389 5.58 15.60 39.16
N GLU A 390 4.87 15.71 38.04
CA GLU A 390 3.57 16.36 37.94
C GLU A 390 2.51 15.61 38.76
N GLN A 391 1.62 16.39 39.36
CA GLN A 391 0.49 15.90 40.14
C GLN A 391 -0.76 16.67 39.74
N CYS A 392 -1.90 16.02 39.85
CA CYS A 392 -3.19 16.59 39.50
C CYS A 392 -4.24 16.02 40.43
N ARG A 393 -5.22 16.85 40.76
CA ARG A 393 -6.47 16.43 41.40
C ARG A 393 -7.55 16.49 40.33
N THR A 394 -8.34 15.44 40.16
CA THR A 394 -9.34 15.36 39.07
C THR A 394 -10.73 15.83 39.49
N THR A 395 -11.03 15.93 40.79
CA THR A 395 -12.35 16.36 41.30
C THR A 395 -12.24 17.21 42.57
N ALA A 396 -13.24 18.06 42.80
CA ALA A 396 -13.38 18.81 44.06
C ALA A 396 -13.54 17.83 45.25
N GLY A 397 -12.73 18.01 46.30
CA GLY A 397 -12.70 17.12 47.48
C GLY A 397 -11.90 15.82 47.31
N GLY A 398 -11.40 15.53 46.11
CA GLY A 398 -10.55 14.36 45.86
C GLY A 398 -9.11 14.50 46.36
N CYS A 399 -8.38 13.38 46.37
CA CYS A 399 -6.95 13.36 46.68
C CYS A 399 -6.09 13.80 45.48
N THR A 400 -4.99 14.48 45.75
CA THR A 400 -3.96 14.75 44.73
C THR A 400 -3.23 13.46 44.38
N HIS A 401 -3.16 13.12 43.09
CA HIS A 401 -2.46 11.93 42.60
C HIS A 401 -1.31 12.31 41.67
N ARG A 402 -0.26 11.49 41.67
CA ARG A 402 0.81 11.60 40.67
C ARG A 402 0.24 11.35 39.29
N LEU A 403 0.66 12.14 38.32
CA LEU A 403 0.15 12.06 36.95
C LEU A 403 0.38 10.68 36.31
N LYS A 404 1.47 9.98 36.69
CA LYS A 404 1.72 8.58 36.28
C LYS A 404 0.56 7.65 36.66
N LYS A 405 -0.01 7.80 37.86
CA LYS A 405 -1.12 6.97 38.36
C LYS A 405 -2.39 7.26 37.57
N LEU A 406 -2.71 8.54 37.38
CA LEU A 406 -3.88 8.96 36.59
C LEU A 406 -3.80 8.43 35.15
N PHE A 407 -2.64 8.53 34.48
CA PHE A 407 -2.46 7.94 33.15
C PHE A 407 -2.65 6.41 33.14
N GLN A 408 -2.19 5.72 34.18
CA GLN A 408 -2.39 4.27 34.29
C GLN A 408 -3.86 3.92 34.48
N GLU A 409 -4.61 4.68 35.28
CA GLU A 409 -6.06 4.49 35.50
C GLU A 409 -6.83 4.72 34.19
N HIS A 410 -6.51 5.79 33.47
CA HIS A 410 -7.13 6.13 32.17
C HIS A 410 -6.63 5.28 30.99
N GLY A 411 -5.72 4.34 31.23
CA GLY A 411 -5.24 3.43 30.18
C GLY A 411 -4.40 4.08 29.09
N VAL A 412 -3.73 5.20 29.38
CA VAL A 412 -2.84 5.86 28.43
C VAL A 412 -1.53 5.07 28.30
N PRO A 413 -1.10 4.64 27.09
CA PRO A 413 0.13 3.89 26.90
C PRO A 413 1.39 4.67 27.32
N PRO A 414 2.44 4.00 27.85
CA PRO A 414 3.63 4.68 28.36
C PRO A 414 4.30 5.66 27.39
N TRP A 415 4.30 5.35 26.09
CA TRP A 415 4.95 6.17 25.06
C TRP A 415 4.14 7.40 24.64
N GLU A 416 2.84 7.44 24.94
CA GLU A 416 1.99 8.62 24.74
C GLU A 416 2.05 9.56 25.94
N ARG A 417 2.27 9.04 27.16
CA ARG A 417 2.27 9.84 28.40
C ARG A 417 3.30 10.97 28.39
N ASP A 418 4.47 10.70 27.84
CA ASP A 418 5.56 11.67 27.81
C ASP A 418 5.40 12.66 26.63
N ARG A 419 4.45 12.41 25.72
CA ARG A 419 4.17 13.22 24.52
C ARG A 419 2.86 13.98 24.59
N ASN A 420 1.95 13.60 25.50
CA ASN A 420 0.67 14.27 25.68
C ASN A 420 0.92 15.69 26.20
N PRO A 421 0.45 16.74 25.50
CA PRO A 421 0.64 18.12 25.94
C PRO A 421 -0.02 18.40 27.29
N LEU A 422 0.76 18.96 28.20
CA LEU A 422 0.30 19.39 29.52
C LEU A 422 0.16 20.91 29.52
N ILE A 423 -1.02 21.42 29.86
CA ILE A 423 -1.31 22.85 29.85
C ILE A 423 -1.19 23.37 31.29
N PHE A 424 -0.30 24.34 31.45
CA PHE A 424 -0.01 25.00 32.71
C PHE A 424 -0.57 26.43 32.72
N VAL A 425 -1.17 26.79 33.84
CA VAL A 425 -1.69 28.13 34.12
C VAL A 425 -1.04 28.59 35.42
N ALA A 426 -0.40 29.76 35.41
CA ALA A 426 0.35 30.29 36.55
C ALA A 426 1.33 29.27 37.18
N GLY A 427 1.98 28.45 36.35
CA GLY A 427 2.93 27.41 36.79
C GLY A 427 2.32 26.13 37.37
N GLN A 428 0.99 26.03 37.44
CA GLN A 428 0.27 24.85 37.91
C GLN A 428 -0.35 24.06 36.75
N LEU A 429 -0.34 22.73 36.84
CA LEU A 429 -0.95 21.86 35.82
C LEU A 429 -2.47 22.03 35.84
N ALA A 430 -3.01 22.58 34.76
CA ALA A 430 -4.43 22.88 34.63
C ALA A 430 -5.17 21.88 33.75
N VAL A 431 -4.57 21.39 32.65
CA VAL A 431 -5.22 20.43 31.74
C VAL A 431 -4.21 19.40 31.23
N VAL A 432 -4.66 18.16 31.12
CA VAL A 432 -3.99 17.11 30.34
C VAL A 432 -4.75 17.00 29.00
N ALA A 433 -4.13 17.43 27.91
CA ALA A 433 -4.83 17.70 26.66
C ALA A 433 -5.56 16.47 26.11
N GLY A 434 -6.83 16.67 25.71
CA GLY A 434 -7.71 15.61 25.21
C GLY A 434 -8.18 14.59 26.24
N LEU A 435 -7.80 14.73 27.52
CA LEU A 435 -8.09 13.75 28.56
C LEU A 435 -8.94 14.35 29.69
N TRP A 436 -8.39 15.28 30.49
CA TRP A 436 -9.15 15.88 31.60
C TRP A 436 -8.60 17.25 32.03
N VAL A 437 -9.42 17.99 32.77
CA VAL A 437 -9.06 19.24 33.44
C VAL A 437 -8.74 18.94 34.91
N CYS A 438 -7.70 19.55 35.43
CA CYS A 438 -7.29 19.43 36.83
C CYS A 438 -8.03 20.45 37.69
N HIS A 439 -8.41 20.04 38.89
CA HIS A 439 -8.99 20.93 39.87
C HIS A 439 -7.94 21.90 40.45
N PRO A 440 -8.27 23.20 40.66
CA PRO A 440 -9.60 23.86 40.60
C PRO A 440 -9.91 24.59 39.30
N PHE A 441 -9.28 24.19 38.19
CA PHE A 441 -9.32 24.92 36.93
C PHE A 441 -10.55 24.61 36.06
N GLU A 442 -11.34 23.62 36.42
CA GLU A 442 -12.60 23.30 35.77
C GLU A 442 -13.62 24.42 35.96
N VAL A 443 -14.46 24.63 34.95
CA VAL A 443 -15.62 25.53 35.05
C VAL A 443 -16.59 25.10 36.14
N SER A 444 -17.34 26.07 36.69
CA SER A 444 -18.43 25.84 37.62
C SER A 444 -19.75 26.37 37.03
N GLY A 445 -20.80 25.56 37.00
CA GLY A 445 -22.09 25.95 36.39
C GLY A 445 -21.98 26.15 34.87
N ASP A 446 -22.60 27.22 34.33
CA ASP A 446 -22.62 27.56 32.90
C ASP A 446 -21.49 28.53 32.47
N GLU A 447 -20.39 28.56 33.23
CA GLU A 447 -19.23 29.38 32.91
C GLU A 447 -18.64 29.02 31.53
N SER A 448 -18.05 30.02 30.87
CA SER A 448 -17.28 29.79 29.65
C SER A 448 -15.94 29.13 29.98
N GLY A 449 -15.63 28.06 29.26
CA GLY A 449 -14.39 27.30 29.38
C GLY A 449 -13.69 27.06 28.05
N TRP A 450 -12.40 26.78 28.12
CA TRP A 450 -11.56 26.33 27.01
C TRP A 450 -11.48 24.81 27.00
N VAL A 451 -11.83 24.20 25.88
CA VAL A 451 -11.62 22.77 25.64
C VAL A 451 -10.44 22.60 24.71
N PHE A 452 -9.56 21.65 25.06
CA PHE A 452 -8.32 21.40 24.36
C PHE A 452 -8.36 20.06 23.64
N ARG A 453 -8.25 20.10 22.32
CA ARG A 453 -8.20 18.92 21.47
C ARG A 453 -6.78 18.67 21.00
N TRP A 454 -6.25 17.52 21.37
CA TRP A 454 -4.97 17.01 20.89
C TRP A 454 -5.20 16.10 19.68
N ILE A 455 -4.48 16.36 18.59
CA ILE A 455 -4.53 15.59 17.34
C ILE A 455 -3.10 15.11 17.07
N PRO A 456 -2.75 13.86 17.45
CA PRO A 456 -1.47 13.26 17.07
C PRO A 456 -1.37 13.08 15.56
N ASP A 457 -0.14 13.10 15.04
CA ASP A 457 0.16 12.80 13.62
C ASP A 457 -0.01 11.31 13.26
#